data_AF-A0A0G1HTQ9-F1
#
_entry.id   AF-A0A0G1HTQ9-F1
#
_cell.length_a   1.000
_cell.length_b   1.000
_cell.length_c   1.000
_cell.angle_alpha   90.00
_cell.angle_beta   90.00
_cell.angle_gamma   90.00
#
_symmetry.space_group_name_H-M   'P 1'
#
loop_
_entity.id
_entity.type
_entity.pdbx_description
1 polymer ?
#
loop_
_entity_poly.entity_id
_entity_poly.type
_entity_poly.pdbx_seq_one_letter_code
_entity_poly.pdbx_strand_id
1 'polypeptide(L)'
;MFNKIRSWWQNINENYKRIILSVLFGITVIILAYGIYYVFFRAQFPSATREPIERQPTGTLPPTTDIREILRERGIQVGEEKPTLPISGEVTLPDIIAEGGKTLAVPAIYSGADSVTLDPEGNIAYYSESEGKFYTIDSSGRIIEKSSAVFKNVSDVSWSPNGDGAILEFPDGTNFFYDFARERAFTLPKEAQDFSFSKTGDAIAYEFITENPDNNWLVVSAPTGEAPRAVEHIGESNTDDIVVEWSPDDTKVAFFRSSTGLTSDEVLLIGKNQENFSS
;
A
#
# COMPACT_ATOMS: atom_id res chain seq x y z
N MET A 1 -19.40 -50.40 -17.15
CA MET A 1 -20.39 -49.34 -16.89
C MET A 1 -20.49 -48.33 -18.03
N PHE A 2 -19.36 -47.90 -18.61
CA PHE A 2 -19.30 -46.93 -19.73
C PHE A 2 -20.07 -47.33 -21.01
N ASN A 3 -20.12 -48.61 -21.37
CA ASN A 3 -20.81 -49.04 -22.60
C ASN A 3 -22.33 -48.89 -22.56
N LYS A 4 -22.95 -48.98 -21.37
CA LYS A 4 -24.40 -48.73 -21.19
C LYS A 4 -24.75 -47.24 -21.25
N ILE A 5 -23.84 -46.38 -20.78
CA ILE A 5 -24.01 -44.92 -20.81
C ILE A 5 -23.90 -44.40 -22.25
N ARG A 6 -22.98 -44.97 -23.04
CA ARG A 6 -22.79 -44.61 -24.45
C ARG A 6 -23.97 -44.99 -25.34
N SER A 7 -24.55 -46.17 -25.15
CA SER A 7 -25.74 -46.58 -25.91
C SER A 7 -26.99 -45.79 -25.51
N TRP A 8 -27.14 -45.50 -24.22
CA TRP A 8 -28.19 -44.62 -23.72
C TRP A 8 -28.08 -43.21 -24.30
N TRP A 9 -26.88 -42.63 -24.34
CA TRP A 9 -26.62 -41.31 -24.91
C TRP A 9 -26.96 -41.20 -26.40
N GLN A 10 -26.66 -42.23 -27.19
CA GLN A 10 -26.95 -42.21 -28.63
C GLN A 10 -28.46 -42.23 -28.95
N ASN A 11 -29.29 -42.79 -28.07
CA ASN A 11 -30.73 -42.89 -28.25
C ASN A 11 -31.53 -41.66 -27.79
N ILE A 12 -30.87 -40.63 -27.25
CA ILE A 12 -31.53 -39.39 -26.81
C ILE A 12 -31.65 -38.40 -27.96
N ASN A 13 -32.82 -37.77 -28.07
CA ASN A 13 -33.12 -36.72 -29.04
C ASN A 13 -32.20 -35.49 -28.83
N GLU A 14 -31.74 -34.86 -29.92
CA GLU A 14 -30.73 -33.79 -29.91
C GLU A 14 -31.12 -32.58 -29.06
N ASN A 15 -32.41 -32.22 -28.99
CA ASN A 15 -32.87 -31.12 -28.14
C ASN A 15 -32.65 -31.42 -26.64
N TYR A 16 -32.83 -32.69 -26.23
CA TYR A 16 -32.61 -33.10 -24.85
C TYR A 16 -31.11 -33.24 -24.52
N LYS A 17 -30.27 -33.67 -25.48
CA LYS A 17 -28.81 -33.67 -25.30
C LYS A 17 -28.27 -32.28 -25.03
N ARG A 18 -28.73 -31.27 -25.76
CA ARG A 18 -28.36 -29.86 -25.55
C ARG A 18 -28.74 -29.39 -24.14
N ILE A 19 -29.98 -29.66 -23.70
CA ILE A 19 -30.43 -29.30 -22.35
C ILE A 19 -29.58 -29.99 -21.27
N ILE A 20 -29.31 -31.29 -21.42
CA ILE A 20 -28.50 -32.04 -20.44
C ILE A 20 -27.06 -31.49 -20.39
N LEU A 21 -26.45 -31.17 -21.53
CA LEU A 21 -25.12 -30.56 -21.57
C LEU A 21 -25.10 -29.15 -20.96
N SER A 22 -26.11 -28.33 -21.20
CA SER A 22 -26.24 -27.00 -20.59
C SER A 22 -26.39 -27.09 -19.08
N VAL A 23 -27.20 -28.03 -18.57
CA VAL A 23 -27.37 -28.25 -17.13
C VAL A 23 -26.08 -28.77 -16.50
N LEU A 24 -25.41 -29.74 -17.12
CA LEU A 24 -24.12 -30.27 -16.66
C LEU A 24 -23.06 -29.17 -16.59
N PHE A 25 -22.98 -28.32 -17.62
CA PHE A 25 -22.06 -27.20 -17.67
C PHE A 25 -22.35 -26.18 -16.56
N GLY A 26 -23.62 -25.81 -16.36
CA GLY A 26 -24.02 -24.92 -15.27
C GLY A 26 -23.66 -25.46 -13.88
N ILE A 27 -23.90 -26.75 -13.63
CA ILE A 27 -23.50 -27.41 -12.38
C ILE A 27 -21.98 -27.37 -12.20
N THR A 28 -21.21 -27.61 -13.26
CA THR A 28 -19.74 -27.57 -13.22
C THR A 28 -19.23 -26.16 -12.86
N VAL A 29 -19.82 -25.12 -13.44
CA VAL A 29 -19.49 -23.72 -13.13
C VAL A 29 -19.79 -23.40 -11.67
N ILE A 30 -20.93 -23.83 -11.14
CA ILE A 30 -21.31 -23.63 -9.73
C ILE A 30 -20.33 -24.32 -8.78
N ILE A 31 -19.91 -25.56 -9.10
CA ILE A 31 -18.93 -26.30 -8.29
C ILE A 31 -17.57 -25.60 -8.30
N LEU A 32 -17.12 -25.12 -9.45
CA LEU A 32 -15.85 -24.39 -9.56
C LEU A 32 -15.90 -23.06 -8.80
N ALA A 33 -16.99 -22.30 -8.92
CA ALA A 33 -17.19 -21.07 -8.17
C ALA A 33 -17.18 -21.31 -6.66
N TYR A 34 -17.86 -22.37 -6.19
CA TYR A 34 -17.85 -22.77 -4.78
C TYR A 34 -16.45 -23.21 -4.31
N GLY A 35 -15.72 -23.95 -5.15
CA GLY A 35 -14.35 -24.37 -4.85
C GLY A 35 -13.39 -23.19 -4.68
N ILE A 36 -13.46 -22.20 -5.58
CA ILE A 36 -12.68 -20.97 -5.49
C ILE A 36 -13.06 -20.18 -4.23
N TYR A 37 -14.37 -20.02 -3.96
CA TYR A 37 -14.85 -19.37 -2.74
C TYR A 37 -14.28 -20.03 -1.48
N TYR A 38 -14.32 -21.36 -1.41
CA TYR A 38 -13.90 -22.09 -0.22
C TYR A 38 -12.38 -22.07 -0.01
N VAL A 39 -11.57 -22.09 -1.07
CA VAL A 39 -10.10 -22.09 -0.96
C VAL A 39 -9.55 -20.70 -0.69
N PHE A 40 -10.07 -19.68 -1.37
CA PHE A 40 -9.47 -18.33 -1.33
C PHE A 40 -10.16 -17.38 -0.36
N PHE A 41 -11.46 -17.54 -0.11
CA PHE A 41 -12.24 -16.57 0.67
C PHE A 41 -12.66 -17.09 2.04
N ARG A 42 -12.42 -18.38 2.35
CA ARG A 42 -12.56 -18.88 3.71
C ARG A 42 -11.33 -18.45 4.51
N ALA A 43 -11.47 -17.32 5.22
CA ALA A 43 -10.47 -16.78 6.13
C ALA A 43 -9.89 -17.88 7.03
N GLN A 44 -8.64 -18.26 6.75
CA GLN A 44 -7.79 -18.95 7.71
C GLN A 44 -7.30 -17.87 8.66
N PHE A 45 -8.04 -17.61 9.74
CA PHE A 45 -7.44 -16.94 10.88
C PHE A 45 -6.41 -17.92 11.45
N PRO A 46 -5.10 -17.67 11.38
CA PRO A 46 -4.20 -18.37 12.28
C PRO A 46 -4.71 -18.04 13.68
N SER A 47 -5.21 -19.06 14.38
CA SER A 47 -5.39 -18.94 15.82
C SER A 47 -4.01 -18.69 16.36
N ALA A 48 -3.70 -17.44 16.69
CA ALA A 48 -2.54 -17.09 17.48
C ALA A 48 -2.76 -17.71 18.87
N THR A 49 -2.52 -19.01 18.99
CA THR A 49 -2.21 -19.62 20.27
C THR A 49 -0.93 -18.95 20.72
N ARG A 50 -1.06 -17.95 21.60
CA ARG A 50 0.06 -17.44 22.36
C ARG A 50 0.55 -18.60 23.22
N GLU A 51 1.57 -19.31 22.74
CA GLU A 51 2.31 -20.18 23.63
C GLU A 51 2.89 -19.31 24.75
N PRO A 52 2.77 -19.72 26.02
CA PRO A 52 3.49 -19.08 27.10
C PRO A 52 4.98 -19.09 26.75
N ILE A 53 5.65 -17.95 26.84
CA ILE A 53 7.10 -17.89 26.71
C ILE A 53 7.68 -18.67 27.91
N GLU A 54 7.93 -19.97 27.73
CA GLU A 54 8.80 -20.72 28.63
C GLU A 54 10.21 -20.16 28.44
N ARG A 55 10.75 -19.59 29.52
CA ARG A 55 12.16 -19.20 29.58
C ARG A 55 12.97 -20.47 29.39
N GLN A 56 13.55 -20.66 28.22
CA GLN A 56 14.54 -21.72 28.02
C GLN A 56 15.67 -21.56 29.06
N PRO A 57 16.07 -22.62 29.75
CA PRO A 57 17.28 -22.56 30.56
C PRO A 57 18.46 -22.25 29.64
N THR A 58 19.29 -21.29 30.05
CA THR A 58 20.56 -20.97 29.40
C THR A 58 21.32 -22.27 29.13
N GLY A 59 21.46 -22.62 27.85
CA GLY A 59 22.22 -23.80 27.44
C GLY A 59 23.68 -23.63 27.84
N THR A 60 24.15 -24.42 28.80
CA THR A 60 25.58 -24.59 29.05
C THR A 60 26.13 -25.50 27.97
N LEU A 61 27.13 -25.03 27.22
CA LEU A 61 27.89 -25.87 26.29
C LEU A 61 28.48 -27.06 27.06
N PRO A 62 28.50 -28.26 26.47
CA PRO A 62 29.20 -29.40 27.07
C PRO A 62 30.68 -29.04 27.26
N PRO A 63 31.34 -29.48 28.35
CA PRO A 63 32.75 -29.23 28.54
C PRO A 63 33.51 -29.87 27.38
N THR A 64 34.12 -29.05 26.54
CA THR A 64 35.05 -29.51 25.51
C THR A 64 36.25 -30.13 26.21
N THR A 65 36.45 -31.44 26.06
CA THR A 65 37.73 -32.08 26.36
C THR A 65 38.80 -31.37 25.54
N ASP A 66 39.80 -30.81 26.22
CA ASP A 66 40.89 -30.10 25.56
C ASP A 66 41.67 -31.10 24.69
N ILE A 67 41.58 -30.93 23.37
CA ILE A 67 42.26 -31.79 22.38
C ILE A 67 43.77 -31.85 22.66
N ARG A 68 44.34 -30.86 23.35
CA ARG A 68 45.75 -30.83 23.78
C ARG A 68 46.10 -31.95 24.77
N GLU A 69 45.16 -32.38 25.60
CA GLU A 69 45.35 -33.47 26.57
C GLU A 69 45.46 -34.82 25.83
N ILE A 70 44.58 -35.04 24.84
CA ILE A 70 44.56 -36.22 23.97
C ILE A 70 45.83 -36.29 23.08
N LEU A 71 46.36 -35.14 22.64
CA LEU A 71 47.56 -35.06 21.81
C LEU A 71 48.86 -35.27 22.61
N ARG A 72 48.90 -34.87 23.89
CA ARG A 72 50.03 -35.13 24.80
C ARG A 72 50.15 -36.60 25.17
N GLU A 73 49.04 -37.30 25.40
CA GLU A 73 49.04 -38.76 25.63
C GLU A 73 49.54 -39.56 24.44
N ARG A 74 49.46 -39.00 23.21
CA ARG A 74 49.98 -39.61 21.98
C ARG A 74 51.41 -39.16 21.62
N GLY A 75 52.09 -38.44 22.51
CA GLY A 75 53.51 -38.08 22.35
C GLY A 75 53.80 -36.97 21.34
N ILE A 76 52.80 -36.18 20.95
CA ILE A 76 52.95 -35.07 19.99
C ILE A 76 53.23 -33.78 20.78
N GLN A 77 54.37 -33.12 20.52
CA GLN A 77 54.70 -31.83 21.15
C GLN A 77 53.82 -30.72 20.54
N VAL A 78 52.93 -30.15 21.37
CA VAL A 78 52.09 -29.00 21.01
C VAL A 78 52.74 -27.73 21.57
N GLY A 79 53.14 -26.80 20.70
CA GLY A 79 53.74 -25.52 21.08
C GLY A 79 52.78 -24.63 21.89
N GLU A 80 53.33 -23.86 22.83
CA GLU A 80 52.60 -22.94 23.72
C GLU A 80 52.13 -21.63 23.05
N GLU A 81 51.86 -21.64 21.76
CA GLU A 81 51.13 -20.51 21.17
C GLU A 81 49.65 -20.67 21.53
N LYS A 82 49.24 -19.90 22.53
CA LYS A 82 47.85 -19.56 22.76
C LYS A 82 47.33 -18.99 21.43
N PRO A 83 46.34 -19.60 20.76
CA PRO A 83 45.72 -18.96 19.62
C PRO A 83 45.06 -17.70 20.18
N THR A 84 45.66 -16.55 19.94
CA THR A 84 44.94 -15.30 20.07
C THR A 84 43.90 -15.39 18.97
N LEU A 85 42.66 -15.72 19.34
CA LEU A 85 41.52 -15.46 18.49
C LEU A 85 41.70 -14.02 17.99
N PRO A 86 41.57 -13.72 16.68
CA PRO A 86 41.46 -12.34 16.28
C PRO A 86 40.34 -11.77 17.13
N ILE A 87 40.66 -10.79 17.98
CA ILE A 87 39.66 -10.05 18.71
C ILE A 87 38.76 -9.51 17.61
N SER A 88 37.57 -10.09 17.54
CA SER A 88 36.50 -9.65 16.66
C SER A 88 36.49 -8.13 16.76
N GLY A 89 36.59 -7.47 15.60
CA GLY A 89 36.63 -6.01 15.54
C GLY A 89 35.58 -5.44 16.49
N GLU A 90 35.97 -4.42 17.26
CA GLU A 90 35.16 -3.76 18.25
C GLU A 90 33.73 -3.61 17.72
N VAL A 91 32.79 -4.39 18.27
CA VAL A 91 31.39 -4.32 17.88
C VAL A 91 30.87 -3.03 18.51
N THR A 92 31.05 -1.91 17.80
CA THR A 92 30.47 -0.63 18.19
C THR A 92 28.95 -0.78 18.13
N LEU A 93 28.33 -0.78 19.31
CA LEU A 93 26.87 -0.74 19.41
C LEU A 93 26.36 0.61 18.89
N PRO A 94 25.16 0.67 18.31
CA PRO A 94 24.58 1.93 17.88
C PRO A 94 24.34 2.87 19.07
N ASP A 95 24.57 4.16 18.87
CA ASP A 95 24.27 5.20 19.84
C ASP A 95 22.76 5.40 19.99
N ILE A 96 22.31 5.84 21.17
CA ILE A 96 20.90 6.19 21.40
C ILE A 96 20.59 7.65 21.03
N ILE A 97 21.61 8.44 20.68
CA ILE A 97 21.49 9.84 20.24
C ILE A 97 22.04 9.94 18.82
N ALA A 98 21.30 10.59 17.93
CA ALA A 98 21.70 10.79 16.54
C ALA A 98 22.74 11.92 16.41
N GLU A 99 24.02 11.60 16.55
CA GLU A 99 25.15 12.54 16.36
C GLU A 99 25.91 12.29 15.04
N GLY A 100 25.28 11.63 14.07
CA GLY A 100 25.87 11.33 12.75
C GLY A 100 26.56 9.96 12.64
N GLY A 101 26.42 9.11 13.65
CA GLY A 101 26.87 7.70 13.66
C GLY A 101 25.73 6.69 13.52
N LYS A 102 26.04 5.38 13.67
CA LYS A 102 25.03 4.32 13.75
C LYS A 102 24.16 4.60 14.97
N THR A 103 22.88 4.90 14.75
CA THR A 103 21.94 5.23 15.83
C THR A 103 20.89 4.13 15.96
N LEU A 104 20.54 3.77 17.18
CA LEU A 104 19.46 2.84 17.47
C LEU A 104 18.12 3.52 17.17
N ALA A 105 17.41 3.01 16.17
CA ALA A 105 16.03 3.39 15.89
C ALA A 105 15.12 2.19 16.17
N VAL A 106 14.10 2.39 17.02
CA VAL A 106 13.05 1.39 17.26
C VAL A 106 11.86 1.78 16.38
N PRO A 107 11.43 0.92 15.44
CA PRO A 107 10.28 1.23 14.61
C PRO A 107 9.01 1.31 15.46
N ALA A 108 8.21 2.36 15.24
CA ALA A 108 6.95 2.55 15.95
C ALA A 108 5.88 1.55 15.51
N ILE A 109 5.94 1.09 14.25
CA ILE A 109 4.96 0.18 13.65
C ILE A 109 5.72 -0.98 12.97
N TYR A 110 5.32 -2.21 13.28
CA TYR A 110 5.90 -3.43 12.69
C TYR A 110 4.97 -4.09 11.66
N SER A 111 3.71 -3.65 11.57
CA SER A 111 2.65 -4.26 10.74
C SER A 111 2.57 -3.70 9.32
N GLY A 112 3.47 -2.78 8.93
CA GLY A 112 3.33 -1.97 7.72
C GLY A 112 2.44 -0.75 7.96
N ALA A 113 2.84 0.38 7.39
CA ALA A 113 2.11 1.64 7.41
C ALA A 113 2.22 2.22 6.01
N ASP A 114 1.07 2.45 5.37
CA ASP A 114 1.01 3.03 4.03
C ASP A 114 0.49 4.46 4.09
N SER A 115 0.90 5.23 3.08
CA SER A 115 0.53 6.64 2.91
C SER A 115 0.67 7.43 4.20
N VAL A 116 1.88 7.44 4.77
CA VAL A 116 2.14 8.11 6.05
C VAL A 116 2.19 9.63 5.84
N THR A 117 1.51 10.39 6.69
CA THR A 117 1.56 11.86 6.69
C THR A 117 1.71 12.43 8.09
N LEU A 118 2.06 13.71 8.19
CA LEU A 118 2.05 14.49 9.42
C LEU A 118 0.83 15.41 9.43
N ASP A 119 0.09 15.43 10.53
CA ASP A 119 -0.93 16.46 10.77
C ASP A 119 -0.29 17.77 11.29
N PRO A 120 -1.04 18.88 11.33
CA PRO A 120 -0.53 20.17 11.79
C PRO A 120 -0.01 20.16 13.23
N GLU A 121 -0.52 19.25 14.06
CA GLU A 121 -0.09 19.05 15.45
C GLU A 121 1.21 18.22 15.56
N GLY A 122 1.71 17.68 14.45
CA GLY A 122 2.92 16.86 14.39
C GLY A 122 2.68 15.38 14.74
N ASN A 123 1.42 14.94 14.80
CA ASN A 123 1.09 13.53 14.91
C ASN A 123 1.21 12.87 13.54
N ILE A 124 1.52 11.58 13.54
CA ILE A 124 1.69 10.82 12.30
C ILE A 124 0.37 10.12 11.99
N ALA A 125 -0.28 10.45 10.88
CA ALA A 125 -1.44 9.70 10.39
C ALA A 125 -1.01 8.65 9.36
N TYR A 126 -1.62 7.48 9.42
CA TYR A 126 -1.35 6.40 8.47
C TYR A 126 -2.57 5.51 8.26
N TYR A 127 -2.58 4.82 7.12
CA TYR A 127 -3.54 3.79 6.80
C TYR A 127 -2.89 2.40 6.99
N SER A 128 -3.63 1.49 7.61
CA SER A 128 -3.22 0.09 7.75
C SER A 128 -3.96 -0.77 6.73
N GLU A 129 -3.25 -1.19 5.68
CA GLU A 129 -3.82 -2.03 4.62
C GLU A 129 -4.36 -3.36 5.17
N SER A 130 -3.65 -3.98 6.12
CA SER A 130 -4.03 -5.27 6.71
C SER A 130 -5.37 -5.23 7.45
N GLU A 131 -5.69 -4.09 8.07
CA GLU A 131 -6.91 -3.92 8.86
C GLU A 131 -7.98 -3.11 8.12
N GLY A 132 -7.59 -2.36 7.08
CA GLY A 132 -8.43 -1.41 6.37
C GLY A 132 -8.83 -0.21 7.23
N LYS A 133 -7.96 0.21 8.14
CA LYS A 133 -8.26 1.22 9.18
C LYS A 133 -7.27 2.37 9.18
N PHE A 134 -7.71 3.50 9.74
CA PHE A 134 -6.91 4.70 9.89
C PHE A 134 -6.47 4.91 11.33
N TYR A 135 -5.22 5.28 11.50
CA TYR A 135 -4.59 5.46 12.79
C TYR A 135 -3.82 6.77 12.82
N THR A 136 -3.61 7.28 14.04
CA THR A 136 -2.68 8.37 14.31
C THR A 136 -1.71 7.97 15.43
N ILE A 137 -0.47 8.41 15.34
CA ILE A 137 0.55 8.27 16.37
C ILE A 137 0.76 9.65 16.99
N ASP A 138 0.38 9.79 18.26
CA ASP A 138 0.57 11.05 18.98
C ASP A 138 2.06 11.33 19.27
N SER A 139 2.37 12.54 19.73
CA SER A 139 3.74 12.95 20.09
C SER A 139 4.41 12.09 21.18
N SER A 140 3.63 11.26 21.89
CA SER A 140 4.15 10.31 22.89
C SER A 140 4.38 8.90 22.32
N GLY A 141 4.13 8.70 21.02
CA GLY A 141 4.28 7.41 20.35
C GLY A 141 3.10 6.46 20.53
N ARG A 142 1.96 6.94 21.05
CA ARG A 142 0.78 6.08 21.23
C ARG A 142 -0.03 6.05 19.94
N ILE A 143 -0.40 4.85 19.51
CA ILE A 143 -1.28 4.61 18.37
C ILE A 143 -2.74 4.76 18.82
N ILE A 144 -3.50 5.58 18.10
CA ILE A 144 -4.90 5.88 18.35
C ILE A 144 -5.68 5.64 17.06
N GLU A 145 -6.78 4.90 17.13
CA GLU A 145 -7.69 4.72 15.99
C GLU A 145 -8.36 6.05 15.65
N LYS A 146 -8.24 6.48 14.38
CA LYS A 146 -8.73 7.78 13.92
C LYS A 146 -10.21 7.75 13.53
N SER A 147 -10.71 6.58 13.14
CA SER A 147 -12.10 6.36 12.74
C SER A 147 -12.49 4.90 12.89
N SER A 148 -13.77 4.67 13.20
CA SER A 148 -14.36 3.33 13.29
C SER A 148 -14.66 2.68 11.93
N ALA A 149 -14.69 3.47 10.85
CA ALA A 149 -14.93 2.98 9.49
C ALA A 149 -13.78 2.11 8.97
N VAL A 150 -14.14 1.12 8.16
CA VAL A 150 -13.20 0.15 7.57
C VAL A 150 -13.30 0.19 6.06
N PHE A 151 -12.18 0.47 5.40
CA PHE A 151 -12.02 0.49 3.95
C PHE A 151 -10.91 -0.49 3.59
N LYS A 152 -11.25 -1.60 2.92
CA LYS A 152 -10.28 -2.64 2.55
C LYS A 152 -9.89 -2.51 1.09
N ASN A 153 -8.67 -2.91 0.76
CA ASN A 153 -8.12 -2.89 -0.60
C ASN A 153 -8.07 -1.47 -1.19
N VAL A 154 -7.81 -0.46 -0.35
CA VAL A 154 -7.45 0.87 -0.83
C VAL A 154 -6.07 0.78 -1.46
N SER A 155 -5.94 1.23 -2.71
CA SER A 155 -4.67 1.22 -3.45
C SER A 155 -3.85 2.47 -3.23
N ASP A 156 -4.50 3.61 -3.05
CA ASP A 156 -3.83 4.87 -2.71
C ASP A 156 -4.65 5.68 -1.71
N VAL A 157 -3.93 6.44 -0.86
CA VAL A 157 -4.51 7.33 0.14
C VAL A 157 -3.83 8.69 0.06
N SER A 158 -4.58 9.72 -0.32
CA SER A 158 -4.13 11.10 -0.29
C SER A 158 -4.73 11.81 0.92
N TRP A 159 -3.90 12.30 1.83
CA TRP A 159 -4.37 12.94 3.06
C TRP A 159 -4.65 14.42 2.89
N SER A 160 -5.74 14.90 3.51
CA SER A 160 -5.92 16.34 3.75
C SER A 160 -4.77 16.86 4.61
N PRO A 161 -4.21 18.05 4.32
CA PRO A 161 -3.12 18.62 5.11
C PRO A 161 -3.48 18.90 6.57
N ASN A 162 -4.78 19.03 6.89
CA ASN A 162 -5.22 19.15 8.29
C ASN A 162 -5.41 17.80 8.98
N GLY A 163 -5.22 16.68 8.26
CA GLY A 163 -5.48 15.34 8.74
C GLY A 163 -6.95 15.07 9.07
N ASP A 164 -7.89 15.90 8.63
CA ASP A 164 -9.33 15.79 8.93
C ASP A 164 -10.12 14.96 7.91
N GLY A 165 -9.50 14.64 6.77
CA GLY A 165 -10.03 13.72 5.78
C GLY A 165 -8.94 13.08 4.93
N ALA A 166 -9.35 12.12 4.10
CA ALA A 166 -8.48 11.47 3.13
C ALA A 166 -9.26 11.09 1.87
N ILE A 167 -8.61 11.15 0.72
CA ILE A 167 -9.09 10.56 -0.52
C ILE A 167 -8.58 9.13 -0.59
N LEU A 168 -9.49 8.22 -0.93
CA LEU A 168 -9.27 6.78 -1.00
C LEU A 168 -9.55 6.33 -2.43
N GLU A 169 -8.51 5.82 -3.09
CA GLU A 169 -8.60 5.26 -4.43
C GLU A 169 -8.57 3.75 -4.36
N PHE A 170 -9.42 3.10 -5.14
CA PHE A 170 -9.57 1.65 -5.16
C PHE A 170 -9.14 1.08 -6.52
N PRO A 171 -8.63 -0.16 -6.58
CA PRO A 171 -8.25 -0.83 -7.82
C PRO A 171 -9.37 -0.97 -8.86
N ASP A 172 -10.64 -0.82 -8.44
CA ASP A 172 -11.81 -0.86 -9.33
C ASP A 172 -12.21 0.52 -9.88
N GLY A 173 -11.36 1.53 -9.66
CA GLY A 173 -11.55 2.92 -10.06
C GLY A 173 -12.60 3.67 -9.23
N THR A 174 -13.06 3.11 -8.11
CA THR A 174 -13.95 3.83 -7.21
C THR A 174 -13.14 4.75 -6.32
N ASN A 175 -13.56 6.01 -6.20
CA ASN A 175 -12.87 7.02 -5.41
C ASN A 175 -13.81 7.58 -4.34
N PHE A 176 -13.28 7.78 -3.13
CA PHE A 176 -14.02 8.42 -2.04
C PHE A 176 -13.19 9.47 -1.33
N PHE A 177 -13.81 10.60 -0.99
CA PHE A 177 -13.31 11.43 0.09
C PHE A 177 -13.98 10.99 1.39
N TYR A 178 -13.19 10.65 2.40
CA TYR A 178 -13.66 10.30 3.73
C TYR A 178 -13.34 11.40 4.73
N ASP A 179 -14.38 11.93 5.37
CA ASP A 179 -14.32 12.95 6.41
C ASP A 179 -14.31 12.27 7.78
N PHE A 180 -13.19 12.38 8.50
CA PHE A 180 -13.02 11.75 9.82
C PHE A 180 -13.85 12.42 10.90
N ALA A 181 -14.11 13.73 10.79
CA ALA A 181 -14.88 14.47 11.78
C ALA A 181 -16.38 14.12 11.72
N ARG A 182 -16.89 13.87 10.51
CA ARG A 182 -18.30 13.55 10.25
C ARG A 182 -18.57 12.05 10.11
N GLU A 183 -17.52 11.22 10.14
CA GLU A 183 -17.55 9.79 9.82
C GLU A 183 -18.35 9.49 8.54
N ARG A 184 -18.07 10.26 7.48
CA ARG A 184 -18.85 10.22 6.23
C ARG A 184 -17.96 10.13 5.01
N ALA A 185 -18.31 9.20 4.11
CA ALA A 185 -17.72 9.10 2.78
C ALA A 185 -18.56 9.87 1.74
N PHE A 186 -17.87 10.53 0.82
CA PHE A 186 -18.41 11.19 -0.35
C PHE A 186 -17.80 10.54 -1.58
N THR A 187 -18.63 10.11 -2.53
CA THR A 187 -18.16 9.49 -3.77
C THR A 187 -17.60 10.55 -4.70
N LEU A 188 -16.38 10.32 -5.20
CA LEU A 188 -15.75 11.11 -6.25
C LEU A 188 -15.96 10.40 -7.61
N PRO A 189 -15.85 11.12 -8.73
CA PRO A 189 -15.93 10.51 -10.06
C PRO A 189 -14.89 9.40 -10.24
N LYS A 190 -15.24 8.38 -11.03
CA LYS A 190 -14.34 7.24 -11.28
C LYS A 190 -13.18 7.60 -12.21
N GLU A 191 -13.44 8.58 -13.07
CA GLU A 191 -12.52 9.14 -14.04
C GLU A 191 -11.52 10.11 -13.39
N ALA A 192 -11.69 10.42 -12.10
CA ALA A 192 -10.78 11.28 -11.37
C ALA A 192 -9.56 10.49 -10.85
N GLN A 193 -8.37 11.03 -11.04
CA GLN A 193 -7.11 10.44 -10.58
C GLN A 193 -6.10 11.55 -10.20
N ASP A 194 -4.98 11.16 -9.59
CA ASP A 194 -3.87 12.06 -9.24
C ASP A 194 -4.33 13.25 -8.37
N PHE A 195 -4.98 12.94 -7.25
CA PHE A 195 -5.54 13.96 -6.37
C PHE A 195 -4.47 14.74 -5.61
N SER A 196 -4.64 16.05 -5.54
CA SER A 196 -3.84 16.94 -4.69
C SER A 196 -4.73 17.86 -3.87
N PHE A 197 -4.46 17.94 -2.58
CA PHE A 197 -5.19 18.84 -1.69
C PHE A 197 -4.65 20.26 -1.72
N SER A 198 -5.55 21.18 -1.44
CA SER A 198 -5.18 22.53 -1.06
C SER A 198 -4.28 22.58 0.14
N LYS A 199 -3.48 23.64 0.28
CA LYS A 199 -2.81 23.92 1.55
C LYS A 199 -3.77 23.94 2.75
N THR A 200 -4.98 24.49 2.57
CA THR A 200 -5.98 24.53 3.65
C THR A 200 -6.92 23.33 3.70
N GLY A 201 -6.80 22.40 2.75
CA GLY A 201 -7.68 21.23 2.59
C GLY A 201 -9.11 21.55 2.09
N ASP A 202 -9.43 22.80 1.73
CA ASP A 202 -10.79 23.24 1.36
C ASP A 202 -11.17 22.95 -0.11
N ALA A 203 -10.18 22.65 -0.94
CA ALA A 203 -10.35 22.21 -2.32
C ALA A 203 -9.35 21.09 -2.68
N ILE A 204 -9.66 20.41 -3.78
CA ILE A 204 -8.81 19.38 -4.39
C ILE A 204 -8.61 19.72 -5.86
N ALA A 205 -7.42 19.42 -6.38
CA ALA A 205 -7.16 19.32 -7.81
C ALA A 205 -7.00 17.85 -8.19
N TYR A 206 -7.40 17.50 -9.41
CA TYR A 206 -7.25 16.14 -9.95
C TYR A 206 -7.36 16.16 -11.46
N GLU A 207 -6.86 15.10 -12.09
CA GLU A 207 -7.09 14.85 -13.51
C GLU A 207 -8.41 14.13 -13.68
N PHE A 208 -9.24 14.59 -14.60
CA PHE A 208 -10.46 13.91 -15.01
C PHE A 208 -10.24 13.32 -16.40
N ILE A 209 -10.00 12.02 -16.47
CA ILE A 209 -9.55 11.31 -17.68
C ILE A 209 -10.63 10.33 -18.16
N THR A 210 -11.07 10.50 -19.40
CA THR A 210 -12.12 9.70 -20.02
C THR A 210 -11.63 8.99 -21.27
N GLU A 211 -12.47 8.10 -21.82
CA GLU A 211 -12.18 7.46 -23.11
C GLU A 211 -12.12 8.45 -24.29
N ASN A 212 -12.73 9.63 -24.15
CA ASN A 212 -12.64 10.69 -25.15
C ASN A 212 -11.66 11.77 -24.68
N PRO A 213 -10.48 11.92 -25.31
CA PRO A 213 -9.49 12.93 -24.94
C PRO A 213 -10.02 14.37 -24.92
N ASP A 214 -11.04 14.69 -25.72
CA ASP A 214 -11.68 16.01 -25.71
C ASP A 214 -12.34 16.36 -24.36
N ASN A 215 -12.66 15.33 -23.56
CA ASN A 215 -13.24 15.46 -22.24
C ASN A 215 -12.21 15.30 -21.11
N ASN A 216 -10.91 15.29 -21.42
CA ASN A 216 -9.86 15.23 -20.41
C ASN A 216 -9.53 16.62 -19.89
N TRP A 217 -9.64 16.81 -18.58
CA TRP A 217 -9.47 18.12 -17.95
C TRP A 217 -8.74 18.02 -16.63
N LEU A 218 -7.93 19.04 -16.34
CA LEU A 218 -7.53 19.34 -14.99
C LEU A 218 -8.69 20.03 -14.29
N VAL A 219 -9.13 19.50 -13.16
CA VAL A 219 -10.33 19.97 -12.44
C VAL A 219 -9.95 20.38 -11.03
N VAL A 220 -10.63 21.42 -10.54
CA VAL A 220 -10.62 21.80 -9.12
C VAL A 220 -12.04 21.73 -8.58
N SER A 221 -12.23 21.14 -7.40
CA SER A 221 -13.52 21.05 -6.72
C SER A 221 -13.36 21.10 -5.19
N ALA A 222 -14.46 21.09 -4.46
CA ALA A 222 -14.43 20.80 -3.02
C ALA A 222 -14.03 19.32 -2.79
N PRO A 223 -13.42 18.95 -1.65
CA PRO A 223 -13.07 17.57 -1.35
C PRO A 223 -14.26 16.60 -1.41
N THR A 224 -15.48 17.10 -1.20
CA THR A 224 -16.73 16.33 -1.32
C THR A 224 -17.14 16.06 -2.77
N GLY A 225 -16.42 16.58 -3.76
CA GLY A 225 -16.74 16.54 -5.19
C GLY A 225 -17.68 17.65 -5.65
N GLU A 226 -18.09 18.56 -4.76
CA GLU A 226 -19.01 19.64 -5.09
C GLU A 226 -18.33 20.79 -5.85
N ALA A 227 -19.15 21.50 -6.65
CA ALA A 227 -18.73 22.66 -7.45
C ALA A 227 -17.46 22.44 -8.31
N PRO A 228 -17.39 21.35 -9.10
CA PRO A 228 -16.23 21.12 -9.95
C PRO A 228 -16.09 22.20 -11.01
N ARG A 229 -14.86 22.65 -11.23
CA ARG A 229 -14.50 23.64 -12.23
C ARG A 229 -13.30 23.14 -13.04
N ALA A 230 -13.47 23.09 -14.34
CA ALA A 230 -12.39 22.85 -15.27
C ALA A 230 -11.38 24.01 -15.27
N VAL A 231 -10.10 23.68 -15.14
CA VAL A 231 -8.98 24.63 -15.07
C VAL A 231 -8.26 24.70 -16.41
N GLU A 232 -7.82 23.55 -16.92
CA GLU A 232 -7.01 23.44 -18.13
C GLU A 232 -7.42 22.17 -18.91
N HIS A 233 -7.44 22.28 -20.24
CA HIS A 233 -7.76 21.13 -21.10
C HIS A 233 -6.51 20.26 -21.27
N ILE A 234 -6.63 18.96 -20.98
CA ILE A 234 -5.50 18.02 -21.08
C ILE A 234 -5.40 17.47 -22.50
N GLY A 235 -6.56 17.18 -23.12
CA GLY A 235 -6.62 16.63 -24.48
C GLY A 235 -5.99 15.23 -24.58
N GLU A 236 -5.29 15.00 -25.70
CA GLU A 236 -4.52 13.78 -25.98
C GLU A 236 -3.12 13.78 -25.35
N SER A 237 -2.76 14.82 -24.60
CA SER A 237 -1.46 14.90 -23.95
C SER A 237 -1.26 13.70 -23.01
N ASN A 238 -0.01 13.24 -22.88
CA ASN A 238 0.29 12.15 -21.95
C ASN A 238 -0.05 12.64 -20.54
N THR A 239 -0.94 11.95 -19.84
CA THR A 239 -1.34 12.27 -18.46
C THR A 239 -0.12 12.30 -17.54
N ASP A 240 0.87 11.45 -17.81
CA ASP A 240 2.14 11.41 -17.06
C ASP A 240 2.98 12.69 -17.18
N ASP A 241 2.72 13.54 -18.17
CA ASP A 241 3.42 14.82 -18.33
C ASP A 241 2.81 15.91 -17.44
N ILE A 242 1.61 15.70 -16.89
CA ILE A 242 0.98 16.59 -15.91
C ILE A 242 1.22 16.02 -14.52
N VAL A 243 1.63 16.89 -13.60
CA VAL A 243 1.76 16.56 -12.19
C VAL A 243 0.86 17.50 -11.41
N VAL A 244 -0.17 16.93 -10.79
CA VAL A 244 -1.12 17.68 -9.99
C VAL A 244 -0.54 17.91 -8.60
N GLU A 245 -0.07 19.13 -8.36
CA GLU A 245 0.47 19.54 -7.08
C GLU A 245 0.14 21.01 -6.82
N TRP A 246 -0.53 21.29 -5.70
CA TRP A 246 -0.82 22.66 -5.32
C TRP A 246 0.43 23.40 -4.84
N SER A 247 0.60 24.61 -5.36
CA SER A 247 1.59 25.54 -4.82
C SER A 247 1.20 25.98 -3.40
N PRO A 248 2.17 26.27 -2.52
CA PRO A 248 1.90 26.73 -1.15
C PRO A 248 1.12 28.05 -1.00
N ASP A 249 0.90 28.79 -2.08
CA ASP A 249 0.11 30.02 -2.15
C ASP A 249 -1.25 29.84 -2.85
N ASP A 250 -1.60 28.59 -3.21
CA ASP A 250 -2.84 28.18 -3.86
C ASP A 250 -3.10 28.83 -5.24
N THR A 251 -2.08 29.42 -5.88
CA THR A 251 -2.20 30.08 -7.19
C THR A 251 -1.92 29.15 -8.37
N LYS A 252 -1.14 28.09 -8.16
CA LYS A 252 -0.82 27.04 -9.13
C LYS A 252 -1.34 25.70 -8.60
N VAL A 253 -1.85 24.89 -9.51
CA VAL A 253 -2.58 23.65 -9.16
C VAL A 253 -1.96 22.40 -9.77
N ALA A 254 -1.09 22.58 -10.76
CA ALA A 254 -0.34 21.53 -11.42
C ALA A 254 0.86 22.14 -12.14
N PHE A 255 1.74 21.28 -12.65
CA PHE A 255 2.72 21.67 -13.66
C PHE A 255 2.76 20.63 -14.78
N PHE A 256 3.04 21.10 -15.99
CA PHE A 256 3.29 20.27 -17.15
C PHE A 256 4.80 20.17 -17.37
N ARG A 257 5.31 18.96 -17.55
CA ARG A 257 6.70 18.65 -17.81
C ARG A 257 6.84 17.99 -19.17
N SER A 258 7.60 18.62 -20.06
CA SER A 258 7.92 18.06 -21.37
C SER A 258 9.43 17.96 -21.55
N SER A 259 9.89 16.86 -22.13
CA SER A 259 11.32 16.69 -22.41
C SER A 259 11.70 17.42 -23.69
N THR A 260 12.55 18.44 -23.58
CA THR A 260 13.04 19.22 -24.72
C THR A 260 14.34 18.65 -25.30
N GLY A 261 14.90 17.61 -24.69
CA GLY A 261 16.13 16.96 -25.10
C GLY A 261 16.58 15.88 -24.12
N LEU A 262 17.66 15.14 -24.46
CA LEU A 262 18.13 13.99 -23.68
C LEU A 262 18.47 14.29 -22.19
N THR A 263 18.72 15.55 -21.85
CA THR A 263 19.11 15.98 -20.50
C THR A 263 18.39 17.25 -20.06
N SER A 264 17.29 17.61 -20.71
CA SER A 264 16.61 18.88 -20.48
C SER A 264 15.11 18.70 -20.54
N ASP A 265 14.43 19.21 -19.53
CA ASP A 265 12.99 19.28 -19.47
C ASP A 265 12.54 20.74 -19.32
N GLU A 266 11.43 21.06 -19.95
CA GLU A 266 10.68 22.27 -19.74
C GLU A 266 9.55 22.00 -18.76
N VAL A 267 9.38 22.90 -17.80
CA VAL A 267 8.32 22.82 -16.78
C VAL A 267 7.47 24.09 -16.87
N LEU A 268 6.19 23.91 -17.14
CA LEU A 268 5.20 24.97 -17.24
C LEU A 268 4.22 24.86 -16.07
N LEU A 269 4.03 25.94 -15.32
CA LEU A 269 3.10 25.93 -14.19
C LEU A 269 1.67 26.20 -14.67
N ILE A 270 0.71 25.45 -14.14
CA ILE A 270 -0.72 25.59 -14.46
C ILE A 270 -1.42 26.38 -13.35
N GLY A 271 -1.93 27.57 -13.72
CA GLY A 271 -2.64 28.47 -12.82
C GLY A 271 -4.08 28.08 -12.56
N LYS A 272 -4.53 28.25 -11.31
CA LYS A 272 -5.92 27.98 -10.89
C LYS A 272 -6.94 28.73 -11.75
N ASN A 273 -6.65 29.97 -12.16
CA ASN A 273 -7.61 30.88 -12.80
C ASN A 273 -7.31 31.17 -14.29
N GLN A 274 -6.84 30.18 -15.06
CA GLN A 274 -6.40 30.39 -16.46
C GLN A 274 -5.30 31.45 -16.57
N GLU A 275 -4.39 31.48 -15.59
CA GLU A 275 -3.25 32.41 -15.55
C GLU A 275 -2.10 31.94 -16.47
N ASN A 276 -2.33 30.88 -17.25
CA ASN A 276 -1.35 30.32 -18.16
C ASN A 276 -1.08 31.32 -19.29
N PHE A 277 0.16 31.79 -19.38
CA PHE A 277 0.60 32.59 -20.51
C PHE A 277 0.50 31.71 -21.75
N SER A 278 -0.26 32.17 -22.76
CA SER A 278 -0.19 31.57 -24.09
C SER A 278 1.26 31.67 -24.58
N SER A 279 1.92 30.53 -24.76
CA SER A 279 3.21 30.46 -25.44
C SER A 279 3.07 30.63 -26.95
#